data_AF-A0A8X6IF43-F1
#
_entry.id   AF-A0A8X6IF43-F1
#
_cell.length_a   1.000
_cell.length_b   1.000
_cell.length_c   1.000
_cell.angle_alpha   90.00
_cell.angle_beta   90.00
_cell.angle_gamma   90.00
#
_symmetry.space_group_name_H-M   'P 1'
#
loop_
_entity.id
_entity.type
_entity.pdbx_description
1 polymer ?
#
loop_
_entity_poly.entity_id
_entity_poly.type
_entity_poly.pdbx_seq_one_letter_code
_entity_poly.pdbx_strand_id
1 'polypeptide(L)'
;MANQSTPDLLFEIRNSFFIGNYQYCINEAQKLKFNDPNVTLEKDVFMYRAYIAQHKYGVVINDITSSSEPELQHIKMLAVYLSGNPDKKKDVVVSLENKLQNVNPDDKILPLIAGLIYYLEEV
;
A
#
# COMPACT_ATOMS: atom_id res chain seq x y z
N MET A 1 6.39 -20.91 29.89
CA MET A 1 5.81 -19.56 30.03
C MET A 1 5.04 -19.30 28.75
N ALA A 2 3.71 -19.35 28.80
CA ALA A 2 2.90 -19.08 27.63
C ALA A 2 3.11 -17.61 27.25
N ASN A 3 3.63 -17.36 26.04
CA ASN A 3 3.52 -16.04 25.42
C ASN A 3 2.03 -15.69 25.47
N GLN A 4 1.65 -14.74 26.31
CA GLN A 4 0.38 -14.06 26.13
C GLN A 4 0.49 -13.39 24.77
N SER A 5 -0.03 -14.05 23.74
CA SER A 5 -0.07 -13.55 22.38
C SER A 5 -0.83 -12.25 22.44
N THR A 6 -0.11 -11.13 22.40
CA THR A 6 -0.72 -9.82 22.23
C THR A 6 -1.62 -9.93 21.00
N PRO A 7 -2.92 -9.65 21.15
CA PRO A 7 -3.85 -9.79 20.04
C PRO A 7 -3.36 -8.91 18.88
N ASP A 8 -3.24 -9.49 17.70
CA ASP A 8 -2.86 -8.77 16.49
C ASP A 8 -3.95 -7.74 16.16
N LEU A 9 -3.64 -6.47 16.45
CA LEU A 9 -4.58 -5.36 16.33
C LEU A 9 -5.08 -5.15 14.90
N LEU A 10 -4.34 -5.65 13.91
CA LEU A 10 -4.66 -5.51 12.48
C LEU A 10 -5.18 -6.80 11.85
N PHE A 11 -5.42 -7.85 12.65
CA PHE A 11 -5.83 -9.16 12.16
C PHE A 11 -7.02 -9.10 11.18
N GLU A 12 -8.09 -8.42 11.58
CA GLU A 12 -9.31 -8.27 10.75
C GLU A 12 -9.06 -7.51 9.45
N ILE A 13 -8.23 -6.47 9.50
CA ILE A 13 -7.89 -5.66 8.32
C ILE A 13 -7.06 -6.50 7.33
N ARG A 14 -6.03 -7.19 7.81
CA ARG A 14 -5.18 -8.06 6.98
C ARG A 14 -6.02 -9.17 6.34
N ASN A 15 -6.80 -9.87 7.17
CA ASN A 15 -7.62 -10.99 6.72
C ASN A 15 -8.62 -10.55 5.66
N SER A 16 -9.37 -9.47 5.91
CA SER A 16 -10.37 -8.96 4.96
C SER A 16 -9.77 -8.50 3.64
N PHE A 17 -8.57 -7.90 3.64
CA PHE A 17 -7.85 -7.58 2.42
C PHE A 17 -7.49 -8.84 1.61
N PHE A 18 -6.88 -9.85 2.25
CA PHE A 18 -6.39 -11.03 1.54
C PHE A 18 -7.50 -11.92 0.98
N ILE A 19 -8.69 -11.93 1.60
CA ILE A 19 -9.86 -12.66 1.07
C ILE A 19 -10.66 -11.84 0.03
N GLY A 20 -10.22 -10.63 -0.31
CA GLY A 20 -10.87 -9.78 -1.30
C GLY A 20 -12.07 -8.97 -0.79
N ASN A 21 -12.33 -8.95 0.52
CA ASN A 21 -13.38 -8.14 1.11
C ASN A 21 -12.90 -6.69 1.35
N TYR A 22 -12.55 -6.00 0.26
CA TYR A 22 -11.90 -4.69 0.30
C TYR A 22 -12.75 -3.60 0.95
N GLN A 23 -14.08 -3.64 0.78
CA GLN A 23 -14.94 -2.62 1.37
C GLN A 23 -14.96 -2.75 2.90
N TYR A 24 -14.99 -3.98 3.41
CA TYR A 24 -14.90 -4.22 4.85
C TYR A 24 -13.54 -3.81 5.40
N CYS A 25 -12.45 -4.16 4.70
CA CYS A 25 -11.09 -3.72 5.04
C CYS A 25 -11.01 -2.19 5.21
N ILE A 26 -11.56 -1.43 4.26
CA ILE A 26 -11.59 0.05 4.32
C ILE A 26 -12.40 0.53 5.52
N ASN A 27 -13.61 -0.02 5.70
CA ASN A 27 -14.51 0.38 6.78
C ASN A 27 -13.87 0.15 8.17
N GLU A 28 -13.21 -0.99 8.38
CA GLU A 28 -12.53 -1.29 9.63
C GLU A 28 -11.30 -0.41 9.85
N ALA A 29 -10.48 -0.19 8.81
CA ALA A 29 -9.31 0.69 8.89
C ALA A 29 -9.65 2.15 9.22
N GLN A 30 -10.82 2.64 8.79
CA GLN A 30 -11.28 4.01 9.10
C GLN A 30 -11.82 4.14 10.53
N LYS A 31 -12.38 3.07 11.10
CA LYS A 31 -12.91 3.07 12.48
C LYS A 31 -11.79 3.05 13.51
N LEU A 32 -10.71 2.33 13.22
CA LEU A 32 -9.63 2.09 14.17
C LEU A 32 -8.64 3.26 14.20
N LYS A 33 -8.29 3.70 15.41
CA LYS A 33 -7.24 4.68 15.68
C LYS A 33 -6.21 4.07 16.61
N PHE A 34 -4.94 4.20 16.25
CA PHE A 34 -3.83 3.69 17.03
C PHE A 34 -2.93 4.85 17.44
N ASN A 35 -2.31 4.74 18.62
CA ASN A 35 -1.31 5.70 19.07
C ASN A 35 0.09 5.36 18.56
N ASP A 36 0.31 4.09 18.18
CA ASP A 36 1.57 3.63 17.61
C ASP A 36 1.64 4.01 16.12
N PRO A 37 2.62 4.83 15.70
CA PRO A 37 2.80 5.22 14.30
C PRO A 37 3.02 4.02 13.37
N ASN A 38 3.72 2.97 13.81
CA ASN A 38 4.00 1.80 12.98
C ASN A 38 2.72 1.01 12.69
N VAL A 39 1.88 0.83 13.71
CA VAL A 39 0.57 0.16 13.55
C VAL A 39 -0.36 1.00 12.69
N THR A 40 -0.32 2.32 12.83
CA THR A 40 -1.09 3.25 11.99
C THR A 40 -0.67 3.18 10.53
N LEU A 41 0.65 3.20 10.28
CA LEU A 41 1.21 3.08 8.94
C LEU A 41 0.80 1.76 8.28
N GLU A 42 0.93 0.63 8.98
CA GLU A 42 0.57 -0.66 8.42
C GLU A 42 -0.94 -0.74 8.10
N LYS A 43 -1.79 -0.23 9.00
CA LYS A 43 -3.23 -0.10 8.78
C LYS A 43 -3.54 0.70 7.51
N ASP A 44 -2.86 1.84 7.33
CA ASP A 44 -3.06 2.71 6.17
C ASP A 44 -2.56 2.06 4.86
N VAL A 45 -1.45 1.30 4.91
CA VAL A 45 -0.96 0.50 3.78
C VAL A 45 -2.04 -0.47 3.29
N PHE A 46 -2.68 -1.22 4.18
CA PHE A 46 -3.77 -2.13 3.79
C PHE A 46 -5.00 -1.38 3.28
N MET A 47 -5.38 -0.28 3.93
CA MET A 47 -6.51 0.55 3.50
C MET A 47 -6.32 1.09 2.08
N TYR A 48 -5.16 1.69 1.77
CA TYR A 48 -4.90 2.23 0.43
C TYR A 48 -4.75 1.13 -0.63
N ARG A 49 -4.16 -0.01 -0.29
CA ARG A 49 -4.16 -1.18 -1.20
C ARG A 49 -5.57 -1.68 -1.49
N ALA A 50 -6.48 -1.66 -0.50
CA ALA A 50 -7.89 -2.00 -0.72
C ALA A 50 -8.60 -0.97 -1.63
N TYR A 51 -8.29 0.33 -1.51
CA TYR A 51 -8.75 1.34 -2.46
C TYR A 51 -8.27 1.07 -3.89
N ILE A 52 -6.99 0.70 -4.06
CA ILE A 52 -6.43 0.31 -5.37
C ILE A 52 -7.18 -0.89 -5.94
N ALA A 53 -7.40 -1.94 -5.14
CA ALA A 53 -8.12 -3.14 -5.58
C ALA A 53 -9.57 -2.85 -6.02
N GLN A 54 -10.19 -1.79 -5.49
CA GLN A 54 -11.50 -1.30 -5.92
C GLN A 54 -11.44 -0.29 -7.09
N HIS A 55 -10.28 -0.12 -7.73
CA HIS A 55 -10.05 0.84 -8.82
C HIS A 55 -10.27 2.32 -8.42
N LYS A 56 -10.24 2.61 -7.11
CA LYS A 56 -10.43 3.96 -6.55
C LYS A 56 -9.09 4.71 -6.49
N TYR A 57 -8.37 4.75 -7.61
CA TYR A 57 -7.00 5.31 -7.68
C TYR A 57 -6.95 6.78 -7.29
N GLY A 58 -7.97 7.56 -7.65
CA GLY A 58 -8.05 9.00 -7.34
C GLY A 58 -7.96 9.29 -5.84
N VAL A 59 -8.55 8.44 -4.99
CA VAL A 59 -8.48 8.58 -3.53
C VAL A 59 -7.03 8.46 -3.07
N VAL A 60 -6.35 7.40 -3.49
CA VAL A 60 -4.94 7.13 -3.13
C VAL A 60 -4.02 8.23 -3.63
N ILE A 61 -4.22 8.71 -4.85
CA ILE A 61 -3.39 9.75 -5.47
C ILE A 61 -3.56 11.10 -4.76
N ASN A 62 -4.78 11.42 -4.32
CA ASN A 62 -5.08 12.71 -3.70
C ASN A 62 -4.71 12.73 -2.21
N ASP A 63 -4.96 11.63 -1.49
CA ASP A 63 -4.77 11.57 -0.04
C ASP A 63 -3.28 11.43 0.35
N ILE A 64 -2.51 10.67 -0.43
CA ILE A 64 -1.09 10.45 -0.15
C ILE A 64 -0.29 11.61 -0.75
N THR A 65 0.41 12.37 0.08
CA THR A 65 1.18 13.55 -0.31
C THR A 65 2.68 13.28 -0.26
N SER A 66 3.50 14.25 -0.65
CA SER A 66 4.97 14.16 -0.53
C SER A 66 5.46 14.15 0.92
N SER A 67 4.62 14.50 1.89
CA SER A 67 4.92 14.43 3.32
C SER A 67 4.49 13.12 3.97
N SER A 68 3.83 12.23 3.24
CA SER A 68 3.46 10.89 3.72
C SER A 68 4.68 9.99 3.84
N GLU A 69 4.58 8.98 4.69
CA GLU A 69 5.62 7.95 4.89
C GLU A 69 6.06 7.31 3.56
N PRO A 70 7.34 6.94 3.41
CA PRO A 70 7.89 6.37 2.18
C PRO A 70 7.08 5.19 1.62
N GLU A 71 6.61 4.31 2.50
CA GLU A 71 5.79 3.14 2.18
C GLU A 71 4.49 3.54 1.49
N LEU A 72 3.82 4.59 1.99
CA LEU A 72 2.60 5.12 1.39
C LEU A 72 2.89 5.75 0.03
N GLN A 73 4.04 6.41 -0.13
CA GLN A 73 4.45 6.93 -1.43
C GLN A 73 4.65 5.81 -2.46
N HIS A 74 5.16 4.64 -2.05
CA HIS A 74 5.24 3.46 -2.91
C HIS A 74 3.85 2.95 -3.31
N ILE A 75 2.88 2.93 -2.39
CA ILE A 75 1.48 2.62 -2.73
C ILE A 75 0.91 3.63 -3.75
N LYS A 76 1.20 4.92 -3.58
CA LYS A 76 0.78 5.96 -4.54
C LYS A 76 1.37 5.73 -5.94
N MET A 77 2.62 5.28 -6.04
CA MET A 77 3.23 4.95 -7.34
C MET A 77 2.42 3.89 -8.08
N LEU A 78 1.99 2.82 -7.38
CA LEU A 78 1.12 1.80 -7.97
C LEU A 78 -0.22 2.37 -8.43
N ALA A 79 -0.85 3.24 -7.63
CA ALA A 79 -2.11 3.88 -8.01
C ALA A 79 -1.96 4.78 -9.26
N VAL A 80 -0.86 5.53 -9.35
CA VAL A 80 -0.55 6.35 -10.54
C VAL A 80 -0.35 5.47 -11.77
N TYR A 81 0.40 4.37 -11.63
CA TYR A 81 0.61 3.41 -12.71
C TYR A 81 -0.72 2.82 -13.22
N LEU A 82 -1.58 2.37 -12.31
CA LEU A 82 -2.88 1.75 -12.63
C LEU A 82 -3.94 2.75 -13.11
N SER A 83 -3.73 4.06 -12.93
CA SER A 83 -4.67 5.10 -13.40
C SER A 83 -4.81 5.18 -14.92
N GLY A 84 -3.92 4.53 -15.68
CA GLY A 84 -4.08 4.34 -17.12
C GLY A 84 -3.51 5.44 -18.02
N ASN A 85 -2.86 6.47 -17.46
CA ASN A 85 -2.17 7.48 -18.27
C ASN A 85 -0.81 6.93 -18.78
N PRO A 86 -0.59 6.82 -20.11
CA PRO A 86 0.63 6.19 -20.66
C PRO A 86 1.93 6.91 -20.30
N ASP A 87 1.93 8.24 -20.25
CA ASP A 87 3.13 9.02 -19.91
C ASP A 87 3.47 8.82 -18.44
N LYS A 88 2.47 8.91 -17.56
CA LYS A 88 2.65 8.66 -16.12
C LYS A 88 3.12 7.23 -15.84
N LYS A 89 2.66 6.24 -16.61
CA LYS A 89 3.14 4.86 -16.47
C LYS A 89 4.64 4.77 -16.70
N LYS A 90 5.15 5.33 -17.81
CA LYS A 90 6.58 5.36 -18.12
C LYS A 90 7.38 6.08 -17.03
N ASP A 91 6.89 7.23 -16.58
CA ASP A 91 7.54 8.00 -15.51
C ASP A 91 7.61 7.19 -14.20
N VAL A 92 6.54 6.45 -13.87
CA VAL A 92 6.53 5.59 -12.67
C VAL A 92 7.54 4.45 -12.80
N VAL A 93 7.64 3.79 -13.95
CA VAL A 93 8.62 2.71 -14.17
C VAL A 93 10.05 3.23 -14.01
N VAL A 94 10.37 4.36 -14.64
CA VAL A 94 11.70 4.99 -14.49
C VAL A 94 11.96 5.39 -13.04
N SER A 95 10.97 5.96 -12.35
CA SER A 95 11.11 6.32 -10.93
C SER A 95 11.31 5.10 -10.04
N LEU A 96 10.60 4.00 -10.31
CA LEU A 96 10.71 2.74 -9.61
C LEU A 96 12.11 2.14 -9.75
N GLU A 97 12.63 2.06 -10.98
CA GLU A 97 13.98 1.53 -11.24
C GLU A 97 15.06 2.32 -10.50
N ASN A 98 14.96 3.65 -10.49
CA ASN A 98 15.88 4.50 -9.73
C ASN A 98 15.81 4.23 -8.22
N LYS A 99 14.61 4.00 -7.67
CA LYS A 99 14.44 3.65 -6.25
C LYS A 99 15.00 2.26 -5.92
N LEU A 100 14.86 1.30 -6.83
CA LEU A 100 15.37 -0.06 -6.65
C LEU A 100 16.91 -0.14 -6.66
N GLN A 101 17.62 0.89 -7.12
CA GLN A 101 19.07 0.95 -6.99
C GLN A 101 19.53 1.14 -5.53
N ASN A 102 18.67 1.71 -4.67
CA ASN A 102 18.98 2.02 -3.27
C ASN A 102 17.86 1.53 -2.35
N VAL A 103 17.57 0.22 -2.37
CA VAL A 103 16.51 -0.37 -1.54
C VAL A 103 16.91 -0.34 -0.07
N ASN A 104 16.05 0.26 0.76
CA ASN A 104 16.12 0.11 2.20
C ASN A 104 15.68 -1.32 2.59
N PRO A 105 16.52 -2.14 3.27
CA PRO A 105 16.15 -3.49 3.68
C PRO A 105 14.91 -3.58 4.57
N ASP A 106 14.58 -2.50 5.29
CA ASP A 106 13.40 -2.44 6.16
C ASP A 106 12.10 -2.16 5.37
N ASP A 107 12.20 -1.58 4.18
CA ASP A 107 11.06 -1.27 3.32
C ASP A 107 10.61 -2.52 2.55
N LYS A 108 9.54 -3.14 3.06
CA LYS A 108 8.90 -4.31 2.45
C LYS A 108 7.90 -3.93 1.36
N ILE A 109 7.52 -2.66 1.26
CA ILE A 109 6.46 -2.20 0.36
C ILE A 109 7.03 -1.89 -1.03
N LEU A 110 8.18 -1.24 -1.14
CA LEU A 110 8.84 -0.99 -2.42
C LEU A 110 9.01 -2.27 -3.28
N PRO A 111 9.60 -3.38 -2.78
CA PRO A 111 9.76 -4.60 -3.57
C PRO A 111 8.42 -5.25 -3.93
N LEU A 112 7.41 -5.16 -3.06
CA LEU A 112 6.06 -5.65 -3.37
C LEU A 112 5.43 -4.86 -4.52
N ILE A 113 5.54 -3.53 -4.50
CA ILE A 113 5.03 -2.66 -5.57
C ILE A 113 5.80 -2.89 -6.87
N ALA A 114 7.12 -3.08 -6.80
CA ALA A 114 7.93 -3.40 -7.96
C ALA A 114 7.46 -4.71 -8.62
N GLY A 115 7.29 -5.78 -7.83
CA GLY A 115 6.80 -7.06 -8.35
C GLY A 115 5.43 -6.95 -9.01
N LEU A 116 4.52 -6.15 -8.45
CA LEU A 116 3.19 -5.92 -9.04
C LEU A 116 3.27 -5.15 -10.36
N ILE A 117 4.08 -4.09 -10.44
CA ILE A 117 4.23 -3.30 -11.66
C ILE A 117 4.88 -4.15 -12.76
N TYR A 118 5.95 -4.87 -12.46
CA TYR A 118 6.60 -5.73 -13.45
C TYR A 118 5.67 -6.86 -13.93
N TYR A 119 4.90 -7.47 -13.03
CA TYR A 119 3.88 -8.45 -13.44
C TYR A 119 2.85 -7.86 -14.41
N LEU A 120 2.46 -6.60 -14.23
CA LEU A 120 1.50 -5.91 -15.11
C LEU A 120 2.10 -5.43 -16.43
N GLU A 121 3.43 -5.32 -16.55
CA GLU A 121 4.12 -4.99 -17.81
C GLU A 121 4.29 -6.23 -18.71
N GLU A 122 4.35 -7.43 -18.12
CA GLU A 122 4.45 -8.68 -18.90
C GLU A 122 3.14 -9.10 -19.59
N VAL A 123 2.00 -8.54 -19.14
CA VAL A 123 0.64 -8.88 -19.61
C VAL A 123 0.12 -7.88 -20.64
#